data_AF-A0A939KU10-F1
#
_entry.id   AF-A0A939KU10-F1
#
_cell.length_a   1.000
_cell.length_b   1.000
_cell.length_c   1.000
_cell.angle_alpha   90.00
_cell.angle_beta   90.00
_cell.angle_gamma   90.00
#
_symmetry.space_group_name_H-M   'P 1'
#
loop_
_entity.id
_entity.type
_entity.pdbx_description
1 polymer ?
#
loop_
_entity_poly.entity_id
_entity_poly.type
_entity_poly.pdbx_seq_one_letter_code
_entity_poly.pdbx_strand_id
1 'polypeptide(L)'
;MTVLIADTLSFQEFMNRESLPLATLHGAVFEFLRDREDVVVFGAQAVNAYVGEPRMTQDIDVLSLQAADLAEELRSYLSERFYIAVRVRMVKGGLGYRLYRVEKQGNRHLMDIRQVEKLPANRCIEQVLVMDPTELVVSKIISYHQRRGKPKAGYGLARFGDVAVNISGVKGGVWCSIGWVSSRRCGCICGVIMARDCGNGN
;
A
#
# COMPACT_ATOMS: atom_id res chain seq x y z
N MET A 1 -17.83 12.80 -1.76
CA MET A 1 -18.01 11.73 -0.77
C MET A 1 -17.14 10.57 -1.23
N THR A 2 -15.90 10.53 -0.76
CA THR A 2 -14.95 9.48 -1.15
C THR A 2 -15.19 8.33 -0.20
N VAL A 3 -15.77 7.24 -0.70
CA VAL A 3 -16.05 6.05 0.11
C VAL A 3 -14.70 5.43 0.48
N LEU A 4 -14.37 5.38 1.78
CA LEU A 4 -13.33 4.49 2.28
C LEU A 4 -13.83 3.06 2.09
N ILE A 5 -13.23 2.34 1.16
CA ILE A 5 -13.67 0.99 0.81
C ILE A 5 -13.00 0.00 1.75
N ALA A 6 -13.56 -0.06 2.96
CA ALA A 6 -13.30 -1.14 3.91
C ALA A 6 -14.25 -2.34 3.71
N ASP A 7 -15.24 -2.24 2.81
CA ASP A 7 -16.34 -3.23 2.69
C ASP A 7 -16.24 -4.17 1.48
N THR A 8 -15.15 -4.13 0.70
CA THR A 8 -15.01 -5.10 -0.41
C THR A 8 -14.57 -6.46 0.14
N LEU A 9 -15.54 -7.38 0.24
CA LEU A 9 -15.32 -8.80 0.50
C LEU A 9 -14.68 -9.47 -0.71
N SER A 10 -13.63 -10.26 -0.52
CA SER A 10 -13.06 -11.08 -1.60
C SER A 10 -13.94 -12.30 -1.87
N PHE A 11 -13.95 -12.77 -3.13
CA PHE A 11 -14.72 -13.97 -3.49
C PHE A 11 -14.27 -15.22 -2.70
N GLN A 12 -12.99 -15.29 -2.35
CA GLN A 12 -12.45 -16.35 -1.50
C GLN A 12 -13.05 -16.32 -0.09
N GLU A 13 -13.19 -15.13 0.52
CA GLU A 13 -13.82 -14.98 1.83
C GLU A 13 -15.29 -15.36 1.81
N PHE A 14 -16.00 -15.02 0.73
CA PHE A 14 -17.38 -15.44 0.52
C PHE A 14 -17.50 -16.97 0.41
N MET A 15 -16.67 -17.61 -0.42
CA MET A 15 -16.67 -19.06 -0.61
C MET A 15 -16.34 -19.82 0.68
N ASN A 16 -15.40 -19.30 1.46
CA ASN A 16 -14.96 -19.92 2.71
C ASN A 16 -15.87 -19.63 3.91
N ARG A 17 -16.90 -18.78 3.74
CA ARG A 17 -17.78 -18.29 4.82
C ARG A 17 -16.97 -17.83 6.04
N GLU A 18 -15.91 -17.08 5.77
CA GLU A 18 -15.00 -16.65 6.84
C GLU A 18 -15.77 -15.78 7.84
N SER A 19 -15.72 -16.17 9.12
CA SER A 19 -16.46 -15.49 10.19
C SER A 19 -15.97 -14.07 10.48
N LEU A 20 -14.76 -13.74 10.02
CA LEU A 20 -14.17 -12.41 10.14
C LEU A 20 -13.39 -12.11 8.86
N PRO A 21 -14.03 -11.46 7.88
CA PRO A 21 -13.39 -11.02 6.65
C PRO A 21 -12.25 -10.03 6.88
N LEU A 22 -11.27 -10.02 5.99
CA LEU A 22 -10.16 -9.06 6.01
C LEU A 22 -10.63 -7.63 5.79
N ALA A 23 -11.68 -7.44 5.00
CA ALA A 23 -12.34 -6.15 4.82
C ALA A 23 -12.74 -5.53 6.18
N THR A 24 -13.38 -6.34 7.04
CA THR A 24 -13.76 -5.94 8.41
C THR A 24 -12.55 -5.60 9.28
N LEU A 25 -11.46 -6.38 9.18
CA LEU A 25 -10.22 -6.11 9.90
C LEU A 25 -9.56 -4.81 9.40
N HIS A 26 -9.51 -4.60 8.09
CA HIS A 26 -8.98 -3.38 7.48
C HIS A 26 -9.77 -2.15 7.92
N GLY A 27 -11.10 -2.23 7.90
CA GLY A 27 -11.96 -1.16 8.42
C GLY A 27 -11.62 -0.82 9.87
N ALA A 28 -11.51 -1.82 10.74
CA ALA A 28 -11.14 -1.58 12.13
C ALA A 28 -9.74 -0.97 12.31
N VAL A 29 -8.78 -1.34 11.47
CA VAL A 29 -7.46 -0.70 11.45
C VAL A 29 -7.59 0.76 11.04
N PHE A 30 -8.32 1.09 9.99
CA PHE A 30 -8.52 2.50 9.60
C PHE A 30 -9.23 3.31 10.68
N GLU A 31 -10.25 2.75 11.35
CA GLU A 31 -10.89 3.38 12.50
C GLU A 31 -9.89 3.63 13.65
N PHE A 32 -9.00 2.68 13.92
CA PHE A 32 -7.95 2.83 14.93
C PHE A 32 -6.92 3.92 14.55
N LEU A 33 -6.65 4.09 13.26
CA LEU A 33 -5.70 5.07 12.75
C LEU A 33 -6.28 6.49 12.64
N ARG A 34 -7.59 6.68 12.84
CA ARG A 34 -8.19 8.01 12.82
C ARG A 34 -7.64 8.89 13.93
N ASP A 35 -7.49 10.17 13.60
CA ASP A 35 -7.03 11.25 14.48
C ASP A 35 -5.60 11.06 15.03
N ARG A 36 -4.87 10.06 14.53
CA ARG A 36 -3.46 9.86 14.88
C ARG A 36 -2.54 10.74 14.04
N GLU A 37 -1.56 11.34 14.71
CA GLU A 37 -0.56 12.21 14.08
C GLU A 37 0.83 11.55 13.95
N ASP A 38 0.99 10.34 14.50
CA ASP A 38 2.26 9.63 14.63
C ASP A 38 2.44 8.48 13.61
N VAL A 39 1.47 8.31 12.70
CA VAL A 39 1.42 7.21 11.74
C VAL A 39 0.84 7.68 10.41
N VAL A 40 1.41 7.22 9.30
CA VAL A 40 0.92 7.50 7.94
C VAL A 40 0.75 6.21 7.14
N VAL A 41 -0.39 6.09 6.46
CA VAL A 41 -0.69 4.98 5.55
C VAL A 41 0.06 5.19 4.24
N PHE A 42 0.73 4.14 3.76
CA PHE A 42 1.41 4.13 2.47
C PHE A 42 1.10 2.83 1.70
N GLY A 43 1.81 2.60 0.59
CA GLY A 43 1.70 1.34 -0.13
C GLY A 43 0.43 1.24 -0.98
N ALA A 44 -0.11 0.04 -1.14
CA ALA A 44 -1.23 -0.20 -2.06
C ALA A 44 -2.56 0.38 -1.56
N GLN A 45 -2.82 0.35 -0.25
CA GLN A 45 -4.02 0.97 0.30
C GLN A 45 -4.02 2.49 0.16
N ALA A 46 -2.88 3.15 0.40
CA ALA A 46 -2.79 4.60 0.23
C ALA A 46 -3.09 5.07 -1.20
N VAL A 47 -2.77 4.26 -2.21
CA VAL A 47 -3.10 4.56 -3.61
C VAL A 47 -4.62 4.66 -3.81
N ASN A 48 -5.42 3.83 -3.12
CA ASN A 48 -6.88 3.85 -3.22
C ASN A 48 -7.50 5.20 -2.80
N ALA A 49 -6.79 6.01 -2.00
CA ALA A 49 -7.25 7.35 -1.64
C ALA A 49 -7.18 8.35 -2.81
N TYR A 50 -6.43 8.02 -3.88
CA TYR A 50 -6.12 8.92 -4.97
C TYR A 50 -6.52 8.40 -6.36
N VAL A 51 -7.24 7.27 -6.45
CA VAL A 51 -7.68 6.69 -7.74
C VAL A 51 -9.20 6.55 -7.78
N GLY A 52 -9.78 6.71 -8.97
CA GLY A 52 -11.24 6.60 -9.16
C GLY A 52 -11.75 5.17 -9.04
N GLU A 53 -10.95 4.18 -9.44
CA GLU A 53 -11.27 2.76 -9.28
C GLU A 53 -10.38 2.12 -8.19
N PRO A 54 -10.95 1.84 -7.02
CA PRO A 54 -10.26 1.31 -5.87
C PRO A 54 -9.94 -0.17 -6.08
N ARG A 55 -8.77 -0.61 -5.62
CA ARG A 55 -8.32 -1.99 -5.75
C ARG A 55 -8.25 -2.68 -4.41
N MET A 56 -8.78 -3.89 -4.37
CA MET A 56 -8.58 -4.77 -3.22
C MET A 56 -7.09 -5.09 -3.06
N THR A 57 -6.57 -4.86 -1.86
CA THR A 57 -5.20 -5.24 -1.46
C THR A 57 -5.28 -6.07 -0.20
N GLN A 58 -4.34 -7.02 -0.07
CA GLN A 58 -4.30 -7.96 1.04
C GLN A 58 -3.71 -7.37 2.31
N ASP A 59 -2.92 -6.29 2.18
CA ASP A 59 -2.12 -5.75 3.29
C ASP A 59 -2.36 -4.25 3.45
N ILE A 60 -2.32 -3.79 4.71
CA ILE A 60 -2.15 -2.38 5.09
C ILE A 60 -0.66 -2.15 5.38
N ASP A 61 -0.10 -1.09 4.81
CA ASP A 61 1.29 -0.67 5.02
C ASP A 61 1.29 0.70 5.73
N VAL A 62 1.98 0.86 6.86
CA VAL A 62 2.14 2.17 7.54
C VAL A 62 3.60 2.48 7.91
N LEU A 63 3.93 3.77 7.93
CA LEU A 63 5.13 4.30 8.57
C LEU A 63 4.72 4.95 9.88
N SER A 64 5.47 4.73 10.96
CA SER A 64 5.18 5.28 12.28
C SER A 64 6.43 5.83 12.95
N LEU A 65 6.23 6.88 13.75
CA LEU A 65 7.23 7.43 14.66
C LEU A 65 7.48 6.52 15.87
N GLN A 66 6.51 5.66 16.23
CA GLN A 66 6.56 4.77 17.39
C GLN A 66 6.07 3.37 16.97
N ALA A 67 6.78 2.73 16.04
CA ALA A 67 6.32 1.52 15.38
C ALA A 67 6.16 0.32 16.33
N ALA A 68 6.98 0.24 17.39
CA ALA A 68 6.89 -0.82 18.39
C ALA A 68 5.60 -0.72 19.20
N ASP A 69 5.34 0.47 19.75
CA ASP A 69 4.17 0.74 20.59
C ASP A 69 2.89 0.64 19.77
N LEU A 70 2.86 1.22 18.57
CA LEU A 70 1.76 1.10 17.63
C LEU A 70 1.43 -0.36 17.30
N ALA A 71 2.45 -1.22 17.14
CA ALA A 71 2.24 -2.63 16.83
C ALA A 71 1.56 -3.38 17.98
N GLU A 72 1.96 -3.10 19.23
CA GLU A 72 1.35 -3.71 20.41
C GLU A 72 -0.04 -3.15 20.72
N GLU A 73 -0.25 -1.84 20.55
CA GLU A 73 -1.58 -1.21 20.67
C GLU A 73 -2.57 -1.81 19.67
N LEU A 74 -2.18 -1.93 18.39
CA LEU A 74 -3.00 -2.56 17.35
C LEU A 74 -3.26 -4.04 17.65
N ARG A 75 -2.25 -4.76 18.16
CA ARG A 75 -2.41 -6.17 18.57
C ARG A 75 -3.50 -6.28 19.63
N SER A 76 -3.43 -5.49 20.70
CA SER A 76 -4.40 -5.49 21.79
C SER A 76 -5.79 -5.08 21.29
N TYR A 77 -5.89 -3.97 20.56
CA TYR A 77 -7.15 -3.47 20.00
C TYR A 77 -7.87 -4.51 19.13
N LEU A 78 -7.16 -5.15 18.19
CA LEU A 78 -7.75 -6.15 17.31
C LEU A 78 -8.11 -7.44 18.06
N SER A 79 -7.25 -7.86 19.01
CA SER A 79 -7.51 -9.04 19.84
C SER A 79 -8.73 -8.86 20.73
N GLU A 80 -8.90 -7.70 21.36
CA GLU A 80 -10.03 -7.39 22.24
C GLU A 80 -11.33 -7.20 21.45
N ARG A 81 -11.28 -6.44 20.36
CA ARG A 81 -12.47 -6.13 19.56
C ARG A 81 -13.07 -7.36 18.88
N PHE A 82 -12.24 -8.25 18.39
CA PHE A 82 -12.67 -9.39 17.58
C PHE A 82 -12.45 -10.76 18.23
N TYR A 83 -11.90 -10.80 19.45
CA TYR A 83 -11.58 -12.02 20.17
C TYR A 83 -10.69 -12.98 19.36
N ILE A 84 -9.71 -12.41 18.64
CA ILE A 84 -8.77 -13.16 17.79
C ILE A 84 -7.36 -13.16 18.38
N ALA A 85 -6.61 -14.23 18.08
CA ALA A 85 -5.18 -14.26 18.38
C ALA A 85 -4.39 -13.48 17.31
N VAL A 86 -3.80 -12.34 17.72
CA VAL A 86 -2.91 -11.53 16.89
C VAL A 86 -1.48 -11.64 17.41
N ARG A 87 -0.52 -11.79 16.51
CA ARG A 87 0.92 -11.83 16.83
C ARG A 87 1.66 -10.71 16.12
N VAL A 88 2.58 -10.08 16.83
CA VAL A 88 3.55 -9.14 16.30
C VAL A 88 4.87 -9.87 16.08
N ARG A 89 5.47 -9.67 14.91
CA ARG A 89 6.82 -10.14 14.61
C ARG A 89 7.70 -8.96 14.24
N MET A 90 8.83 -8.83 14.92
CA MET A 90 9.87 -7.89 14.54
C MET A 90 10.59 -8.36 13.26
N VAL A 91 10.84 -7.43 12.36
CA VAL A 91 11.50 -7.64 11.07
C VAL A 91 12.65 -6.65 10.95
N LYS A 92 13.76 -7.07 10.33
CA LYS A 92 14.98 -6.25 10.14
C LYS A 92 15.50 -5.59 11.43
N GLY A 93 15.49 -6.33 12.56
CA GLY A 93 16.12 -5.87 13.80
C GLY A 93 15.49 -4.62 14.43
N GLY A 94 14.16 -4.46 14.35
CA GLY A 94 13.42 -3.36 14.98
C GLY A 94 12.98 -2.26 14.03
N LEU A 95 13.44 -2.30 12.77
CA LEU A 95 13.06 -1.31 11.74
C LEU A 95 11.67 -1.54 11.15
N GLY A 96 11.04 -2.68 11.44
CA GLY A 96 9.66 -2.93 11.08
C GLY A 96 9.03 -4.03 11.90
N TYR A 97 7.71 -3.99 11.97
CA TYR A 97 6.87 -4.89 12.72
C TYR A 97 5.79 -5.42 11.78
N ARG A 98 5.47 -6.69 11.93
CA ARG A 98 4.46 -7.33 11.10
C ARG A 98 3.41 -7.96 11.97
N LEU A 99 2.15 -7.61 11.71
CA LEU A 99 1.00 -8.16 12.39
C LEU A 99 0.44 -9.33 11.61
N TYR A 100 0.15 -10.39 12.34
CA TYR A 100 -0.48 -11.59 11.81
C TYR A 100 -1.67 -12.00 12.66
N ARG A 101 -2.75 -12.41 11.99
CA ARG A 101 -3.78 -13.23 12.62
C ARG A 101 -3.31 -14.69 12.65
N VAL A 102 -3.38 -15.31 13.81
CA VAL A 102 -3.05 -16.72 13.98
C VAL A 102 -4.27 -17.56 13.61
N GLU A 103 -4.11 -18.46 12.65
CA GLU A 103 -5.15 -19.40 12.23
C GLU A 103 -4.60 -20.83 12.17
N LYS A 104 -5.48 -21.82 12.20
CA LYS A 104 -5.09 -23.25 12.22
C LYS A 104 -4.35 -23.68 10.94
N GLN A 105 -4.63 -23.06 9.80
CA GLN A 105 -4.06 -23.43 8.49
C GLN A 105 -2.87 -22.55 8.06
N GLY A 106 -2.38 -21.68 8.94
CA GLY A 106 -1.30 -20.76 8.66
C GLY A 106 -1.64 -19.34 9.09
N ASN A 107 -0.61 -18.56 9.42
CA ASN A 107 -0.82 -17.19 9.86
C ASN A 107 -1.23 -16.31 8.67
N ARG A 108 -2.33 -15.58 8.82
CA ARG A 108 -2.76 -14.57 7.84
C ARG A 108 -2.05 -13.26 8.12
N HIS A 109 -1.36 -12.73 7.12
CA HIS A 109 -0.74 -11.41 7.19
C HIS A 109 -1.83 -10.33 7.22
N LEU A 110 -1.67 -9.33 8.08
CA LEU A 110 -2.62 -8.21 8.19
C LEU A 110 -1.98 -6.89 7.78
N MET A 111 -0.79 -6.62 8.31
CA MET A 111 -0.21 -5.29 8.22
C MET A 111 1.30 -5.29 8.44
N ASP A 112 1.98 -4.42 7.69
CA ASP A 112 3.38 -4.06 7.88
C ASP A 112 3.47 -2.64 8.48
N ILE A 113 4.19 -2.50 9.58
CA ILE A 113 4.49 -1.24 10.26
C ILE A 113 6.00 -0.99 10.15
N ARG A 114 6.41 0.20 9.73
CA ARG A 114 7.83 0.55 9.59
C ARG A 114 8.18 1.75 10.45
N GLN A 115 9.29 1.64 11.17
CA GLN A 115 9.82 2.74 11.98
C GLN A 115 10.41 3.81 11.06
N VAL A 116 10.07 5.07 11.32
CA VAL A 116 10.70 6.25 10.71
C VAL A 116 10.96 7.31 11.78
N GLU A 117 11.97 8.15 11.57
CA GLU A 117 12.27 9.26 12.48
C GLU A 117 11.37 10.47 12.23
N LYS A 118 10.90 10.63 10.99
CA LYS A 118 10.01 11.69 10.56
C LYS A 118 9.00 11.14 9.56
N LEU A 119 7.74 11.56 9.68
CA LEU A 119 6.73 11.22 8.70
C LEU A 119 7.03 11.93 7.36
N PRO A 120 6.92 11.24 6.22
CA PRO A 120 6.99 11.86 4.90
C PRO A 120 5.84 12.85 4.69
N ALA A 121 5.91 13.65 3.63
CA ALA A 121 4.79 14.51 3.25
C ALA A 121 3.50 13.69 3.12
N ASN A 122 2.43 14.18 3.72
CA ASN A 122 1.18 13.46 3.89
C ASN A 122 -0.01 14.41 3.83
N ARG A 123 -1.21 13.83 3.68
CA ARG A 123 -2.49 14.52 3.69
C ARG A 123 -3.41 13.81 4.67
N CYS A 124 -4.19 14.58 5.41
CA CYS A 124 -5.27 14.03 6.21
C CYS A 124 -6.49 13.81 5.32
N ILE A 125 -6.94 12.56 5.19
CA ILE A 125 -8.11 12.16 4.39
C ILE A 125 -8.98 11.29 5.29
N GLU A 126 -10.22 11.69 5.53
CA GLU A 126 -11.15 10.99 6.45
C GLU A 126 -10.49 10.72 7.82
N GLN A 127 -9.84 11.76 8.36
CA GLN A 127 -9.11 11.75 9.64
C GLN A 127 -7.92 10.78 9.72
N VAL A 128 -7.52 10.18 8.59
CA VAL A 128 -6.34 9.30 8.51
C VAL A 128 -5.24 10.00 7.74
N LEU A 129 -4.01 9.98 8.26
CA LEU A 129 -2.86 10.48 7.51
C LEU A 129 -2.48 9.49 6.40
N VAL A 130 -2.50 9.96 5.16
CA VAL A 130 -2.14 9.20 3.96
C VAL A 130 -0.95 9.87 3.28
N MET A 131 0.05 9.09 2.89
CA MET A 131 1.27 9.59 2.24
C MET A 131 0.93 10.34 0.95
N ASP A 132 1.56 11.50 0.73
CA ASP A 132 1.32 12.33 -0.46
C ASP A 132 1.58 11.51 -1.75
N PRO A 133 0.80 11.73 -2.83
CA PRO A 133 0.99 11.02 -4.09
C PRO A 133 2.42 11.05 -4.62
N THR A 134 3.13 12.17 -4.46
CA THR A 134 4.51 12.32 -4.92
C THR A 134 5.44 11.39 -4.13
N GLU A 135 5.27 11.34 -2.81
CA GLU A 135 6.02 10.44 -1.91
C GLU A 135 5.68 8.97 -2.18
N LEU A 136 4.40 8.66 -2.50
CA LEU A 136 4.00 7.31 -2.91
C LEU A 136 4.74 6.87 -4.18
N VAL A 137 4.83 7.73 -5.19
CA VAL A 137 5.59 7.45 -6.42
C VAL A 137 7.07 7.22 -6.08
N VAL A 138 7.71 8.14 -5.36
CA VAL A 138 9.13 8.05 -4.97
C VAL A 138 9.40 6.75 -4.21
N SER A 139 8.58 6.43 -3.21
CA SER A 139 8.72 5.20 -2.41
C SER A 139 8.62 3.92 -3.24
N LYS A 140 7.81 3.93 -4.31
CA LYS A 140 7.72 2.82 -5.26
C LYS A 140 8.96 2.72 -6.15
N ILE A 141 9.53 3.84 -6.62
CA ILE A 141 10.78 3.84 -7.42
C ILE A 141 11.91 3.26 -6.60
N ILE A 142 12.09 3.77 -5.38
CA ILE A 142 13.14 3.31 -4.46
C ILE A 142 12.96 1.82 -4.20
N SER A 143 11.73 1.38 -3.89
CA SER A 143 11.40 -0.03 -3.66
C SER A 143 11.71 -0.91 -4.88
N TYR A 144 11.45 -0.43 -6.09
CA TYR A 144 11.76 -1.16 -7.32
C TYR A 144 13.27 -1.27 -7.54
N HIS A 145 13.99 -0.14 -7.41
CA HIS A 145 15.43 -0.09 -7.60
C HIS A 145 16.17 -1.00 -6.60
N GLN A 146 15.78 -0.96 -5.32
CA GLN A 146 16.36 -1.80 -4.27
C GLN A 146 16.11 -3.31 -4.46
N ARG A 147 15.07 -3.68 -5.21
CA ARG A 147 14.70 -5.07 -5.50
C ARG A 147 15.16 -5.54 -6.87
N ARG A 148 15.86 -4.70 -7.63
CA ARG A 148 16.37 -5.04 -8.96
C ARG A 148 17.22 -6.31 -8.87
N GLY A 149 16.94 -7.28 -9.73
CA GLY A 149 17.58 -8.61 -9.71
C GLY A 149 17.01 -9.61 -8.70
N LYS A 150 15.94 -9.27 -7.94
CA LYS A 150 15.25 -10.19 -7.02
C LYS A 150 13.85 -10.58 -7.55
N PRO A 151 13.32 -11.78 -7.22
CA PRO A 151 12.05 -12.29 -7.75
C PRO A 151 10.83 -11.37 -7.57
N LYS A 152 10.82 -10.50 -6.55
CA LYS A 152 9.72 -9.55 -6.26
C LYS A 152 9.75 -8.24 -7.08
N ALA A 153 10.68 -8.05 -8.01
CA ALA A 153 10.84 -6.78 -8.74
C ALA A 153 9.68 -6.46 -9.70
N GLY A 154 9.08 -7.47 -10.35
CA GLY A 154 8.08 -7.27 -11.42
C GLY A 154 6.73 -6.69 -10.96
N TYR A 155 6.29 -6.97 -9.73
CA TYR A 155 4.98 -6.52 -9.22
C TYR A 155 4.93 -5.04 -8.80
N GLY A 156 6.05 -4.32 -8.89
CA GLY A 156 6.14 -2.90 -8.55
C GLY A 156 5.62 -1.97 -9.64
N LEU A 157 5.87 -2.29 -10.92
CA LEU A 157 5.56 -1.40 -12.05
C LEU A 157 4.09 -1.43 -12.51
N ALA A 158 3.38 -2.56 -12.38
CA ALA A 158 1.94 -2.60 -12.66
C ALA A 158 1.14 -1.70 -11.70
N ARG A 159 1.65 -1.46 -10.48
CA ARG A 159 1.06 -0.54 -9.49
C ARG A 159 1.48 0.93 -9.71
N PHE A 160 2.34 1.18 -10.69
CA PHE A 160 2.97 2.47 -10.98
C PHE A 160 2.16 3.28 -12.00
N GLY A 161 1.52 2.58 -12.95
CA GLY A 161 0.69 3.21 -13.98
C GLY A 161 -0.49 4.01 -13.40
N ASP A 162 -1.13 3.52 -12.34
CA ASP A 162 -2.37 4.12 -11.85
C ASP A 162 -2.16 5.45 -11.11
N VAL A 163 -1.06 5.58 -10.35
CA VAL A 163 -0.73 6.84 -9.66
C VAL A 163 -0.20 7.88 -10.65
N ALA A 164 0.64 7.46 -11.61
CA ALA A 164 1.20 8.35 -12.61
C ALA A 164 0.12 8.93 -13.54
N VAL A 165 -0.89 8.12 -13.93
CA VAL A 165 -2.00 8.56 -14.79
C VAL A 165 -2.91 9.58 -14.08
N ASN A 166 -3.07 9.50 -12.75
CA ASN A 166 -3.92 10.44 -12.03
C ASN A 166 -3.20 11.75 -11.63
N ILE A 167 -1.87 11.72 -11.44
CA ILE A 167 -1.08 12.95 -11.24
C ILE A 167 -1.12 13.84 -12.51
N SER A 168 -1.17 13.25 -13.71
CA SER A 168 -1.35 13.99 -14.97
C SER A 168 -2.72 14.66 -15.16
N GLY A 169 -3.67 14.46 -14.24
CA GLY A 169 -4.95 15.19 -14.19
C GLY A 169 -4.85 16.59 -13.59
N VAL A 170 -3.69 16.95 -13.00
CA VAL A 170 -3.41 18.32 -12.55
C VAL A 170 -2.90 19.12 -13.76
N LYS A 171 -3.74 20.05 -14.23
CA LYS A 171 -3.55 20.92 -15.41
C LYS A 171 -2.09 21.29 -15.70
N GLY A 172 -1.60 20.83 -16.85
CA GLY A 172 -0.42 21.40 -17.52
C GLY A 172 0.62 20.36 -17.98
N GLY A 173 0.45 19.85 -19.20
CA GLY A 173 1.53 19.39 -20.10
C GLY A 173 2.45 18.26 -19.63
N VAL A 174 2.21 17.04 -20.13
CA VAL A 174 3.15 16.12 -20.81
C VAL A 174 2.47 14.74 -20.86
N TRP A 175 2.12 14.27 -22.06
CA TRP A 175 1.63 12.91 -22.28
C TRP A 175 2.84 11.96 -22.35
N CYS A 176 3.03 11.14 -21.31
CA CYS A 176 4.03 10.08 -21.34
C CYS A 176 3.35 8.75 -21.71
N SER A 177 3.34 8.39 -22.99
CA SER A 177 2.81 7.10 -23.46
C SER A 177 3.80 5.97 -23.11
N ILE A 178 3.42 5.08 -22.19
CA ILE A 178 4.19 3.86 -21.89
C ILE A 178 3.78 2.77 -22.88
N GLY A 179 4.60 2.55 -23.92
CA GLY A 179 4.44 1.46 -24.87
C GLY A 179 5.20 0.20 -24.45
N TRP A 180 4.56 -0.96 -24.50
CA TRP A 180 5.17 -2.26 -24.22
C TRP A 180 5.70 -2.90 -25.52
N VAL A 181 7.00 -3.22 -25.57
CA VAL A 181 7.58 -4.03 -26.66
C VAL A 181 8.07 -5.35 -26.07
N SER A 182 7.38 -6.45 -26.40
CA SER A 182 7.84 -7.80 -26.02
C SER A 182 8.89 -8.29 -27.03
N SER A 183 10.15 -8.43 -26.60
CA SER A 183 11.16 -9.17 -27.39
C SER A 183 11.10 -10.65 -27.02
N ARG A 184 10.80 -11.52 -28.01
CA ARG A 184 10.66 -12.98 -27.80
C ARG A 184 11.97 -13.75 -27.58
N ARG A 185 13.13 -13.10 -27.48
CA ARG A 185 14.43 -13.81 -27.49
C ARG A 185 15.15 -13.99 -26.15
N CYS A 186 14.76 -13.25 -25.12
CA CYS A 186 15.20 -13.48 -23.75
C CYS A 186 13.97 -13.26 -22.86
N GLY A 187 13.66 -14.16 -21.93
CA GLY A 187 12.52 -14.06 -21.00
C GLY A 187 12.63 -12.91 -19.98
N CYS A 188 12.98 -11.71 -20.42
CA CYS A 188 13.07 -10.48 -19.65
C CYS A 188 12.11 -9.45 -20.26
N ILE A 189 11.14 -9.01 -19.47
CA ILE A 189 10.32 -7.85 -19.79
C ILE A 189 11.19 -6.61 -19.57
N CYS A 190 11.62 -5.97 -20.66
CA CYS A 190 12.33 -4.70 -20.61
C CYS A 190 11.29 -3.57 -20.76
N GLY A 191 11.02 -2.85 -19.68
CA GLY A 191 10.26 -1.59 -19.76
C GLY A 191 11.16 -0.49 -20.32
N VAL A 192 10.79 0.09 -21.47
CA VAL A 192 11.42 1.29 -22.01
C VAL A 192 10.55 2.48 -21.61
N ILE A 193 11.08 3.40 -20.80
CA ILE A 193 10.46 4.71 -20.60
C ILE A 193 10.96 5.58 -21.75
N MET A 194 10.12 5.78 -22.77
CA MET A 194 10.37 6.82 -23.77
C MET A 194 9.68 8.10 -23.32
N ALA A 195 10.47 9.07 -22.84
CA ALA A 195 10.03 10.46 -22.84
C ALA A 195 10.06 10.94 -24.30
N ARG A 196 8.90 11.22 -24.89
CA ARG A 196 8.84 12.01 -26.12
C ARG A 196 8.74 13.47 -25.69
N ASP A 197 9.82 14.22 -25.89
CA ASP A 197 9.73 15.67 -25.96
C ASP A 197 8.93 16.01 -27.22
N CYS A 198 7.69 16.43 -27.05
CA CYS A 198 7.00 17.19 -28.09
C CYS A 198 7.60 18.59 -28.11
N GLY A 199 8.76 18.73 -28.75
CA GLY A 199 9.29 20.01 -29.16
C GLY A 199 8.28 20.70 -30.08
N ASN A 200 7.94 21.93 -29.74
CA ASN A 200 7.12 22.83 -30.54
C ASN A 200 7.77 23.01 -31.92
N GLY A 201 7.23 22.33 -32.93
CA GLY A 201 7.51 22.59 -34.34
C GLY A 201 6.50 23.59 -34.85
N ASN A 202 7.02 24.72 -35.35
CA ASN A 202 6.31 25.84 -35.99
C ASN A 202 5.21 25.39 -36.97
#